data_AF-O87064-F1
#
_entry.id   AF-O87064-F1
#
_cell.length_a   1.000
_cell.length_b   1.000
_cell.length_c   1.000
_cell.angle_alpha   90.00
_cell.angle_beta   90.00
_cell.angle_gamma   90.00
#
_symmetry.space_group_name_H-M   'P 1'
#
loop_
_entity.id
_entity.type
_entity.pdbx_description
1 polymer ?
#
loop_
_entity_poly.entity_id
_entity_poly.type
_entity_poly.pdbx_seq_one_letter_code
_entity_poly.pdbx_strand_id
1 'polypeptide(L)'
;IHEGAPHDAQAYAAKVYNADKTYFVLNGTSASNKVVCNALLTPGDLVLFDRNNHKSNHHGALIQAGATPVYLETARNPFGFIGGIDTHCFNESYLRDAVRNVDPSRAEAKRPFRLAIIQLGTYDGTIYNARQVVDRIGHLCDYILFDSAWVGYEQFIPMMKDCSPLLLDLKPEDPG
;
A
#
# COMPACT_ATOMS: atom_id res chain seq x y z
N ILE A 1 22.87 8.52 -10.88
CA ILE A 1 22.44 9.52 -9.87
C ILE A 1 22.22 8.94 -8.47
N HIS A 2 22.70 7.73 -8.17
CA HIS A 2 22.73 7.15 -6.81
C HIS A 2 24.19 6.90 -6.38
N GLU A 3 25.03 7.91 -6.56
CA GLU A 3 26.46 7.89 -6.21
C GLU A 3 26.84 9.24 -5.59
N GLY A 4 27.90 9.26 -4.76
CA GLY A 4 28.36 10.48 -4.09
C GLY A 4 27.32 11.08 -3.14
N ALA A 5 27.33 12.41 -3.00
CA ALA A 5 26.47 13.10 -2.02
C ALA A 5 24.96 12.79 -2.14
N PRO A 6 24.35 12.65 -3.34
CA PRO A 6 22.96 12.20 -3.45
C PRO A 6 22.67 10.82 -2.84
N HIS A 7 23.61 9.87 -2.98
CA HIS A 7 23.50 8.55 -2.36
C HIS A 7 23.57 8.64 -0.84
N ASP A 8 24.52 9.42 -0.33
CA ASP A 8 24.70 9.57 1.12
C ASP A 8 23.47 10.21 1.77
N ALA A 9 22.83 11.17 1.09
CA ALA A 9 21.57 11.76 1.52
C ALA A 9 20.41 10.74 1.57
N GLN A 10 20.30 9.87 0.56
CA GLN A 10 19.31 8.80 0.52
C GLN A 10 19.57 7.74 1.61
N ALA A 11 20.82 7.35 1.82
CA ALA A 11 21.22 6.42 2.86
C ALA A 11 20.96 6.99 4.26
N TYR A 12 21.15 8.30 4.45
CA TYR A 12 20.79 8.97 5.69
C TYR A 12 19.27 8.99 5.92
N ALA A 13 18.48 9.31 4.88
CA ALA A 13 17.02 9.26 4.97
C ALA A 13 16.50 7.85 5.31
N ALA A 14 17.09 6.81 4.71
CA ALA A 14 16.75 5.41 5.00
C ALA A 14 16.94 5.07 6.49
N LYS A 15 18.04 5.54 7.10
CA LYS A 15 18.27 5.38 8.54
C LYS A 15 17.25 6.14 9.40
N VAL A 16 16.91 7.38 9.03
CA VAL A 16 15.95 8.20 9.79
C VAL A 16 14.56 7.59 9.77
N TYR A 17 14.12 7.07 8.63
CA TYR A 17 12.80 6.49 8.44
C TYR A 17 12.74 4.99 8.72
N ASN A 18 13.83 4.35 9.18
CA ASN A 18 13.91 2.90 9.41
C ASN A 18 13.50 2.07 8.18
N ALA A 19 14.02 2.43 7.01
CA ALA A 19 13.80 1.73 5.75
C ALA A 19 15.11 1.13 5.23
N ASP A 20 15.03 0.03 4.46
CA ASP A 20 16.22 -0.56 3.82
C ASP A 20 16.85 0.37 2.78
N LYS A 21 16.00 1.06 2.01
CA LYS A 21 16.39 2.02 0.97
C LYS A 21 15.39 3.17 0.90
N THR A 22 15.89 4.35 0.52
CA THR A 22 15.06 5.51 0.22
C THR A 22 15.43 6.07 -1.15
N TYR A 23 14.41 6.34 -1.97
CA TYR A 23 14.58 6.96 -3.29
C TYR A 23 14.00 8.38 -3.25
N PHE A 24 14.80 9.36 -3.66
CA PHE A 24 14.32 10.74 -3.79
C PHE A 24 13.64 10.92 -5.14
N VAL A 25 12.36 11.29 -5.12
CA VAL A 25 11.56 11.54 -6.30
C VAL A 25 11.19 13.02 -6.33
N LEU A 26 11.56 13.71 -7.40
CA LEU A 26 11.44 15.17 -7.50
C LEU A 26 10.15 15.65 -8.19
N ASN A 27 9.29 14.72 -8.61
CA ASN A 27 8.03 15.01 -9.30
C ASN A 27 6.79 14.67 -8.45
N GLY A 28 6.96 14.69 -7.13
CA GLY A 28 5.92 14.41 -6.13
C GLY A 28 5.48 12.94 -6.06
N THR A 29 4.67 12.62 -5.06
CA THR A 29 4.18 11.24 -4.82
C THR A 29 3.39 10.67 -5.99
N SER A 30 2.80 11.54 -6.83
CA SER A 30 2.18 11.11 -8.08
C SER A 30 3.15 10.38 -9.02
N ALA A 31 4.42 10.77 -9.09
CA ALA A 31 5.44 10.05 -9.84
C ALA A 31 5.94 8.84 -9.05
N SER A 32 6.15 8.97 -7.73
CA SER A 32 6.57 7.87 -6.85
C SER A 32 5.65 6.65 -6.95
N ASN A 33 4.33 6.86 -6.89
CA ASN A 33 3.34 5.79 -7.02
C ASN A 33 3.45 5.06 -8.36
N LYS A 34 3.70 5.79 -9.46
CA LYS A 34 3.89 5.18 -10.78
C LYS A 34 5.19 4.39 -10.85
N VAL A 35 6.27 4.86 -10.22
CA VAL A 35 7.52 4.09 -10.13
C VAL A 35 7.27 2.77 -9.43
N VAL A 36 6.60 2.77 -8.27
CA VAL A 36 6.27 1.54 -7.52
C VAL A 36 5.38 0.62 -8.35
N CYS A 37 4.27 1.14 -8.90
CA CYS A 37 3.33 0.34 -9.67
C CYS A 37 4.00 -0.31 -10.89
N ASN A 38 4.74 0.46 -11.71
CA ASN A 38 5.37 -0.08 -12.93
C ASN A 38 6.59 -0.96 -12.63
N ALA A 39 7.17 -0.89 -11.42
CA ALA A 39 8.23 -1.81 -11.00
C ALA A 39 7.69 -3.17 -10.56
N LEU A 40 6.48 -3.20 -9.99
CA LEU A 40 5.94 -4.40 -9.34
C LEU A 40 4.87 -5.12 -10.17
N LEU A 41 4.09 -4.40 -10.96
CA LEU A 41 2.91 -4.92 -11.65
C LEU A 41 3.14 -5.11 -13.14
N THR A 42 2.51 -6.14 -13.68
CA THR A 42 2.44 -6.44 -15.12
C THR A 42 0.99 -6.72 -15.54
N PRO A 43 0.69 -6.72 -16.86
CA PRO A 43 -0.67 -7.01 -17.31
C PRO A 43 -1.16 -8.38 -16.83
N GLY A 44 -2.36 -8.39 -16.22
CA GLY A 44 -2.97 -9.60 -15.68
C GLY A 44 -2.58 -9.94 -14.23
N ASP A 45 -1.70 -9.17 -13.59
CA ASP A 45 -1.52 -9.25 -12.14
C ASP A 45 -2.76 -8.72 -11.41
N LEU A 46 -3.11 -9.36 -10.29
CA LEU A 46 -4.15 -8.85 -9.40
C LEU A 46 -3.54 -7.82 -8.44
N VAL A 47 -4.21 -6.67 -8.32
CA VAL A 47 -3.88 -5.62 -7.35
C VAL A 47 -5.04 -5.45 -6.37
N LEU A 48 -4.77 -5.60 -5.08
CA LEU A 48 -5.75 -5.35 -4.02
C LEU A 48 -5.84 -3.84 -3.79
N PHE A 49 -7.00 -3.25 -4.06
CA PHE A 49 -7.08 -1.82 -4.38
C PHE A 49 -8.06 -1.09 -3.46
N ASP A 50 -7.52 -0.33 -2.50
CA ASP A 50 -8.31 0.62 -1.69
C ASP A 50 -9.10 1.56 -2.62
N ARG A 51 -10.42 1.65 -2.43
CA ARG A 51 -11.28 2.50 -3.28
C ARG A 51 -11.04 4.00 -3.05
N ASN A 52 -10.38 4.39 -1.98
CA ASN A 52 -9.95 5.77 -1.71
C ASN A 52 -8.66 6.18 -2.43
N ASN A 53 -7.99 5.24 -3.12
CA ASN A 53 -6.70 5.49 -3.75
C ASN A 53 -6.69 6.75 -4.63
N HIS A 54 -5.60 7.52 -4.54
CA HIS A 54 -5.42 8.71 -5.36
C HIS A 54 -5.32 8.35 -6.84
N LYS A 55 -5.70 9.27 -7.74
CA LYS A 55 -5.67 9.09 -9.20
C LYS A 55 -4.33 8.58 -9.75
N SER A 56 -3.21 8.87 -9.07
CA SER A 56 -1.88 8.36 -9.46
C SER A 56 -1.78 6.85 -9.38
N ASN A 57 -2.40 6.20 -8.38
CA ASN A 57 -2.43 4.74 -8.25
C ASN A 57 -3.31 4.13 -9.34
N HIS A 58 -4.46 4.76 -9.67
CA HIS A 58 -5.28 4.34 -10.80
C HIS A 58 -4.50 4.39 -12.12
N HIS A 59 -3.78 5.49 -12.38
CA HIS A 59 -2.97 5.62 -13.59
C HIS A 59 -1.80 4.64 -13.60
N GLY A 60 -1.07 4.49 -12.49
CA GLY A 60 0.12 3.64 -12.42
C GLY A 60 -0.22 2.16 -12.49
N ALA A 61 -1.10 1.67 -11.61
CA ALA A 61 -1.40 0.26 -11.51
C ALA A 61 -2.31 -0.24 -12.64
N LEU A 62 -3.40 0.48 -12.92
CA LEU A 62 -4.47 -0.05 -13.77
C LEU A 62 -4.27 0.33 -15.25
N ILE A 63 -3.89 1.58 -15.53
CA ILE A 63 -3.78 2.07 -16.91
C ILE A 63 -2.39 1.77 -17.50
N GLN A 64 -1.32 2.09 -16.76
CA GLN A 64 0.05 1.92 -17.26
C GLN A 64 0.52 0.47 -17.16
N ALA A 65 0.43 -0.13 -15.96
CA ALA A 65 0.88 -1.51 -15.74
C ALA A 65 -0.13 -2.56 -16.20
N GLY A 66 -1.41 -2.20 -16.41
CA GLY A 66 -2.44 -3.13 -16.88
C GLY A 66 -2.91 -4.16 -15.84
N ALA A 67 -2.70 -3.89 -14.54
CA ALA A 67 -3.13 -4.78 -13.48
C ALA A 67 -4.66 -4.77 -13.32
N THR A 68 -5.21 -5.89 -12.87
CA THR A 68 -6.64 -6.07 -12.63
C THR A 68 -6.97 -5.80 -11.16
N PRO A 69 -7.83 -4.82 -10.85
CA PRO A 69 -8.12 -4.45 -9.48
C PRO A 69 -9.14 -5.40 -8.84
N VAL A 70 -8.90 -5.75 -7.59
CA VAL A 70 -9.93 -6.21 -6.65
C VAL A 70 -10.15 -5.08 -5.64
N TYR A 71 -11.30 -4.42 -5.73
CA TYR A 71 -11.57 -3.23 -4.92
C TYR A 71 -11.99 -3.57 -3.49
N LEU A 72 -11.56 -2.74 -2.54
CA LEU A 72 -11.99 -2.77 -1.15
C LEU A 72 -12.99 -1.64 -0.88
N GLU A 73 -14.17 -1.96 -0.34
CA GLU A 73 -15.13 -0.95 0.06
C GLU A 73 -14.63 -0.07 1.20
N THR A 74 -15.08 1.18 1.20
CA THR A 74 -14.61 2.22 2.15
C THR A 74 -15.78 2.95 2.76
N ALA A 75 -15.69 3.21 4.06
CA ALA A 75 -16.70 3.92 4.81
C ALA A 75 -16.80 5.40 4.39
N ARG A 76 -18.01 5.93 4.50
CA ARG A 76 -18.33 7.37 4.49
C ARG A 76 -19.30 7.67 5.62
N ASN A 77 -19.15 8.81 6.27
CA ASN A 77 -20.08 9.28 7.30
C ASN A 77 -21.10 10.28 6.70
N PRO A 78 -22.11 10.76 7.47
CA PRO A 78 -23.09 11.73 6.96
C PRO A 78 -22.53 13.08 6.50
N PHE A 79 -21.28 13.41 6.88
CA PHE A 79 -20.57 14.60 6.40
C PHE A 79 -19.82 14.36 5.08
N GLY A 80 -19.83 13.13 4.57
CA GLY A 80 -19.09 12.73 3.38
C GLY A 80 -17.60 12.50 3.63
N PHE A 81 -17.14 12.47 4.88
CA PHE A 81 -15.73 12.26 5.18
C PHE A 81 -15.24 10.90 4.69
N ILE A 82 -14.04 10.91 4.13
CA ILE A 82 -13.31 9.75 3.65
C ILE A 82 -12.82 8.95 4.86
N GLY A 83 -13.58 7.91 5.21
CA GLY A 83 -13.19 6.92 6.20
C GLY A 83 -12.27 5.84 5.62
N GLY A 84 -11.88 4.88 6.46
CA GLY A 84 -11.08 3.73 6.05
C GLY A 84 -11.89 2.64 5.34
N ILE A 85 -11.19 1.56 4.99
CA ILE A 85 -11.71 0.33 4.42
C ILE A 85 -12.60 -0.36 5.46
N ASP A 86 -13.74 -0.88 5.02
CA ASP A 86 -14.66 -1.57 5.91
C ASP A 86 -14.02 -2.84 6.50
N THR A 87 -14.22 -3.09 7.80
CA THR A 87 -13.56 -4.19 8.52
C THR A 87 -13.69 -5.56 7.82
N HIS A 88 -14.84 -5.81 7.16
CA HIS A 88 -15.08 -7.08 6.50
C HIS A 88 -14.16 -7.34 5.30
N CYS A 89 -13.65 -6.27 4.66
CA CYS A 89 -12.69 -6.32 3.56
C CYS A 89 -11.31 -6.86 3.98
N PHE A 90 -11.02 -6.98 5.28
CA PHE A 90 -9.80 -7.59 5.79
C PHE A 90 -9.95 -9.08 6.11
N ASN A 91 -11.09 -9.70 5.77
CA ASN A 91 -11.30 -11.13 5.93
C ASN A 91 -10.82 -11.91 4.70
N GLU A 92 -9.97 -12.91 4.91
CA GLU A 92 -9.42 -13.72 3.82
C GLU A 92 -10.50 -14.42 2.99
N SER A 93 -11.53 -14.99 3.62
CA SER A 93 -12.62 -15.65 2.88
C SER A 93 -13.31 -14.68 1.92
N TYR A 94 -13.59 -13.46 2.40
CA TYR A 94 -14.19 -12.41 1.59
C TYR A 94 -13.29 -12.02 0.41
N LEU A 95 -11.99 -11.86 0.66
CA LEU A 95 -11.02 -11.51 -0.38
C LEU A 95 -10.88 -12.62 -1.43
N ARG A 96 -10.89 -13.89 -1.01
CA ARG A 96 -10.86 -15.03 -1.95
C ARG A 96 -12.15 -15.11 -2.77
N ASP A 97 -13.31 -14.85 -2.17
CA ASP A 97 -14.58 -14.75 -2.89
C ASP A 97 -14.53 -13.61 -3.93
N ALA A 98 -13.99 -12.45 -3.55
CA ALA A 98 -13.80 -11.32 -4.47
C ALA A 98 -12.84 -11.65 -5.62
N VAL A 99 -11.75 -12.36 -5.34
CA VAL A 99 -10.84 -12.87 -6.37
C VAL A 99 -11.55 -13.85 -7.30
N ARG A 100 -12.41 -14.75 -6.81
CA ARG A 100 -13.17 -15.69 -7.67
C ARG A 100 -14.03 -14.98 -8.70
N ASN A 101 -14.55 -13.79 -8.38
CA ASN A 101 -15.35 -13.00 -9.31
C ASN A 101 -14.52 -12.31 -10.40
N VAL A 102 -13.21 -12.16 -10.21
CA VAL A 102 -12.30 -11.43 -11.10
C VAL A 102 -11.39 -12.38 -11.88
N ASP A 103 -10.73 -13.29 -11.18
CA ASP A 103 -9.88 -14.34 -11.73
C ASP A 103 -10.03 -15.63 -10.88
N PRO A 104 -10.97 -16.52 -11.25
CA PRO A 104 -11.18 -17.78 -10.55
C PRO A 104 -9.93 -18.65 -10.41
N SER A 105 -8.98 -18.55 -11.35
CA SER A 105 -7.79 -19.40 -11.36
C SER A 105 -6.81 -19.06 -10.24
N ARG A 106 -6.88 -17.84 -9.69
CA ARG A 106 -6.00 -17.34 -8.62
C ARG A 106 -6.61 -17.39 -7.22
N ALA A 107 -7.89 -17.73 -7.09
CA ALA A 107 -8.61 -17.64 -5.81
C ALA A 107 -8.01 -18.48 -4.68
N GLU A 108 -7.41 -19.63 -5.02
CA GLU A 108 -6.78 -20.55 -4.07
C GLU A 108 -5.24 -20.38 -4.02
N ALA A 109 -4.69 -19.40 -4.74
CA ALA A 109 -3.25 -19.11 -4.65
C ALA A 109 -2.87 -18.69 -3.22
N LYS A 110 -1.66 -19.06 -2.77
CA LYS A 110 -1.12 -18.63 -1.48
C LYS A 110 -1.16 -17.09 -1.37
N ARG A 111 -0.67 -16.42 -2.41
CA ARG A 111 -0.68 -14.96 -2.58
C ARG A 111 -1.33 -14.60 -3.92
N PRO A 112 -2.66 -14.36 -3.96
CA PRO A 112 -3.32 -13.99 -5.21
C PRO A 112 -2.91 -12.60 -5.71
N PHE A 113 -2.49 -11.70 -4.80
CA PHE A 113 -2.20 -10.30 -5.13
C PHE A 113 -0.71 -10.05 -5.28
N ARG A 114 -0.32 -9.44 -6.40
CA ARG A 114 1.05 -8.97 -6.60
C ARG A 114 1.35 -7.73 -5.76
N LEU A 115 0.36 -6.85 -5.60
CA LEU A 115 0.47 -5.63 -4.82
C LEU A 115 -0.86 -5.33 -4.13
N ALA A 116 -0.84 -4.96 -2.85
CA ALA A 116 -1.93 -4.22 -2.23
C ALA A 116 -1.57 -2.74 -2.17
N ILE A 117 -2.51 -1.85 -2.48
CA ILE A 117 -2.33 -0.40 -2.36
C ILE A 117 -3.37 0.15 -1.39
N ILE A 118 -2.88 0.59 -0.22
CA ILE A 118 -3.69 1.08 0.90
C ILE A 118 -3.36 2.54 1.17
N GLN A 119 -4.36 3.41 1.28
CA GLN A 119 -4.13 4.80 1.64
C GLN A 119 -3.98 4.92 3.17
N LEU A 120 -2.74 4.91 3.69
CA LEU A 120 -2.46 4.81 5.13
C LEU A 120 -3.15 5.89 5.98
N GLY A 121 -3.23 7.11 5.45
CA GLY A 121 -3.97 8.21 6.05
C GLY A 121 -4.87 8.84 4.99
N THR A 122 -6.18 8.87 5.27
CA THR A 122 -7.13 9.58 4.40
C THR A 122 -6.99 11.09 4.57
N TYR A 123 -7.47 11.84 3.59
CA TYR A 123 -7.46 13.31 3.63
C TYR A 123 -8.15 13.85 4.89
N ASP A 124 -9.27 13.23 5.29
CA ASP A 124 -10.10 13.68 6.41
C ASP A 124 -9.63 13.16 7.78
N GLY A 125 -8.40 12.63 7.86
CA GLY A 125 -7.75 12.30 9.13
C GLY A 125 -8.05 10.90 9.68
N THR A 126 -8.55 9.98 8.85
CA THR A 126 -8.61 8.56 9.24
C THR A 126 -7.27 7.90 8.98
N ILE A 127 -6.60 7.42 10.03
CA ILE A 127 -5.27 6.78 9.93
C ILE A 127 -5.41 5.32 10.35
N TYR A 128 -4.89 4.40 9.54
CA TYR A 128 -4.94 2.97 9.83
C TYR A 128 -3.89 2.56 10.86
N ASN A 129 -4.20 1.48 11.57
CA ASN A 129 -3.20 0.67 12.25
C ASN A 129 -2.48 -0.19 11.20
N ALA A 130 -1.24 0.16 10.84
CA ALA A 130 -0.48 -0.52 9.78
C ALA A 130 -0.17 -1.98 10.16
N ARG A 131 0.10 -2.25 11.46
CA ARG A 131 0.32 -3.62 11.96
C ARG A 131 -0.89 -4.51 11.65
N GLN A 132 -2.10 -4.04 11.97
CA GLN A 132 -3.32 -4.81 11.70
C GLN A 132 -3.54 -5.07 10.21
N VAL A 133 -3.20 -4.12 9.34
CA VAL A 133 -3.29 -4.33 7.88
C VAL A 133 -2.34 -5.46 7.46
N VAL A 134 -1.06 -5.40 7.85
CA VAL A 134 -0.07 -6.44 7.52
C VAL A 134 -0.48 -7.80 8.07
N ASP A 135 -0.92 -7.87 9.33
CA ASP A 135 -1.31 -9.13 9.98
C ASP A 135 -2.54 -9.78 9.33
N ARG A 136 -3.44 -8.98 8.75
CA ARG A 136 -4.71 -9.46 8.18
C ARG A 136 -4.62 -9.86 6.71
N ILE A 137 -3.83 -9.13 5.91
CA ILE A 137 -3.79 -9.31 4.45
C ILE A 137 -2.38 -9.55 3.90
N GLY A 138 -1.34 -9.40 4.71
CA GLY A 138 0.05 -9.50 4.25
C GLY A 138 0.39 -10.86 3.66
N HIS A 139 -0.13 -11.95 4.22
CA HIS A 139 0.10 -13.31 3.71
C HIS A 139 -0.56 -13.58 2.36
N LEU A 140 -1.46 -12.71 1.88
CA LEU A 140 -2.12 -12.80 0.57
C LEU A 140 -1.44 -11.95 -0.51
N CYS A 141 -0.45 -11.15 -0.14
CA CYS A 141 0.19 -10.18 -1.02
C CYS A 141 1.70 -10.43 -1.11
N ASP A 142 2.30 -10.22 -2.28
CA ASP A 142 3.77 -10.16 -2.38
C ASP A 142 4.31 -8.85 -1.79
N TYR A 143 3.63 -7.74 -2.08
CA TYR A 143 4.00 -6.39 -1.64
C TYR A 143 2.78 -5.63 -1.12
N ILE A 144 3.00 -4.70 -0.18
CA ILE A 144 2.02 -3.69 0.23
C ILE A 144 2.63 -2.31 0.03
N LEU A 145 1.97 -1.48 -0.77
CA LEU A 145 2.21 -0.04 -0.86
C LEU A 145 1.26 0.69 0.08
N PHE A 146 1.81 1.24 1.15
CA PHE A 146 1.13 2.25 1.96
C PHE A 146 1.32 3.63 1.32
N ASP A 147 0.30 4.14 0.64
CA ASP A 147 0.29 5.53 0.15
C ASP A 147 0.05 6.47 1.33
N SER A 148 1.15 6.95 1.89
CA SER A 148 1.20 7.74 3.11
C SER A 148 1.39 9.24 2.86
N ALA A 149 0.99 9.75 1.68
CA ALA A 149 1.23 11.15 1.30
C ALA A 149 0.63 12.20 2.27
N TRP A 150 -0.42 11.85 3.01
CA TRP A 150 -1.06 12.71 4.03
C TRP A 150 -0.45 12.56 5.43
N VAL A 151 0.44 11.60 5.63
CA VAL A 151 1.09 11.29 6.90
C VAL A 151 2.60 11.12 6.68
N GLY A 152 3.29 10.32 7.47
CA GLY A 152 4.75 10.15 7.50
C GLY A 152 5.39 10.68 8.78
N TYR A 153 4.64 11.47 9.56
CA TYR A 153 5.08 11.96 10.87
C TYR A 153 4.70 11.01 12.01
N GLU A 154 3.80 10.05 11.78
CA GLU A 154 3.31 9.11 12.80
C GLU A 154 4.43 8.26 13.40
N GLN A 155 5.48 7.99 12.61
CA GLN A 155 6.71 7.32 13.07
C GLN A 155 7.39 8.05 14.24
N PHE A 156 7.26 9.37 14.31
CA PHE A 156 7.97 10.21 15.29
C PHE A 156 7.08 10.63 16.46
N ILE A 157 5.82 10.19 16.48
CA ILE A 157 4.87 10.47 17.56
C ILE A 157 4.59 9.16 18.30
N PRO A 158 5.06 8.98 19.54
CA PRO A 158 4.95 7.70 20.25
C PRO A 158 3.54 7.13 20.35
N MET A 159 2.53 7.99 20.47
CA MET A 159 1.11 7.61 20.51
C MET A 159 0.62 6.98 19.20
N MET A 160 1.26 7.29 18.06
CA MET A 160 0.85 6.86 16.72
C MET A 160 1.76 5.75 16.15
N LYS A 161 2.69 5.21 16.94
CA LYS A 161 3.70 4.24 16.48
C LYS A 161 3.12 3.06 15.69
N ASP A 162 1.95 2.56 16.08
CA ASP A 162 1.30 1.39 15.46
C ASP A 162 0.70 1.72 14.08
N CYS A 163 0.61 3.01 13.75
CA CYS A 163 0.22 3.49 12.42
C CYS A 163 1.40 3.49 11.45
N SER A 164 2.65 3.43 11.92
CA SER A 164 3.81 3.51 11.03
C SER A 164 4.20 2.13 10.50
N PRO A 165 4.14 1.89 9.17
CA PRO A 165 4.53 0.61 8.59
C PRO A 165 6.04 0.36 8.66
N LEU A 166 6.86 1.42 8.80
CA LEU A 166 8.32 1.32 8.83
C LEU A 166 8.85 0.97 10.22
N LEU A 167 8.02 0.98 11.27
CA LEU A 167 8.38 0.50 12.60
C LEU A 167 7.96 -0.96 12.84
N LEU A 168 7.45 -1.63 11.80
CA LEU A 168 7.02 -3.01 11.93
C LEU A 168 8.22 -3.95 11.87
N ASP A 169 8.34 -4.82 12.87
CA ASP A 169 9.22 -6.00 12.76
C ASP A 169 8.63 -6.97 11.74
N LEU A 170 9.22 -7.02 10.54
CA LEU A 170 8.80 -7.91 9.46
C LEU A 170 9.58 -9.24 9.50
N LYS A 171 8.88 -10.32 9.19
CA LYS A 171 9.38 -11.70 9.09
C LYS A 171 9.61 -12.08 7.62
N PRO A 172 10.36 -13.17 7.33
CA PRO A 172 10.62 -13.58 5.94
C PRO A 172 9.38 -13.89 5.08
N GLU A 173 8.24 -14.19 5.71
CA GLU A 173 6.97 -14.47 5.01
C GLU A 173 6.03 -13.26 4.96
N ASP A 174 6.43 -12.11 5.53
CA ASP A 174 5.68 -10.86 5.42
C ASP A 174 5.90 -10.24 4.01
N PRO A 175 4.98 -9.39 3.53
CA PRO A 175 5.10 -8.75 2.23
C PRO A 175 6.22 -7.70 2.22
N GLY A 176 7.07 -7.72 1.20
CA GLY A 176 8.26 -6.85 1.09
C GLY A 176 9.49 -7.55 0.51
#